data_AF-A0A9P8QBE5-F1
#
_entry.id   AF-A0A9P8QBE5-F1
#
_cell.length_a   1.000
_cell.length_b   1.000
_cell.length_c   1.000
_cell.angle_alpha   90.00
_cell.angle_beta   90.00
_cell.angle_gamma   90.00
#
_symmetry.space_group_name_H-M   'P 1'
#
loop_
_entity.id
_entity.type
_entity.pdbx_description
1 polymer ?
#
loop_
_entity_poly.entity_id
_entity_poly.type
_entity_poly.pdbx_seq_one_letter_code
_entity_poly.pdbx_strand_id
1 'polypeptide(L)'
;MFKDLKINRDTVTAGHGLENDLCASRLIHHRDVADTAIIFVKVAGAGARNKYALKDLASMYLRRSIQNGAHSGGEDAKVFADLI
;
A
#
# COMPACT_ATOMS: atom_id res chain seq x y z
N MET A 1 2.16 0.04 -24.52
CA MET A 1 1.40 -0.06 -23.25
C MET A 1 2.22 0.28 -22.00
N PHE A 2 3.54 0.07 -21.96
CA PHE A 2 4.36 0.45 -20.77
C PHE A 2 5.36 1.60 -20.98
N LYS A 3 5.52 2.14 -22.20
CA LYS A 3 6.49 3.21 -22.50
C LYS A 3 6.12 4.59 -21.94
N ASP A 4 4.86 4.80 -21.57
CA ASP A 4 4.36 6.08 -21.04
C ASP A 4 4.35 6.15 -19.52
N LEU A 5 4.60 5.01 -18.85
CA LEU A 5 4.80 4.97 -17.40
C LEU A 5 6.18 5.61 -17.13
N LYS A 6 6.21 6.79 -16.52
CA LYS A 6 7.44 7.48 -16.09
C LYS A 6 8.11 6.78 -14.90
N ILE A 7 8.19 5.45 -14.93
CA ILE A 7 8.84 4.63 -13.91
C ILE A 7 10.18 4.18 -14.46
N ASN A 8 11.25 4.54 -13.76
CA ASN A 8 12.61 4.11 -14.05
C ASN A 8 13.23 3.41 -12.81
N ARG A 9 14.51 3.05 -12.89
CA ARG A 9 15.20 2.34 -11.80
C ARG A 9 15.32 3.15 -10.51
N ASP A 10 15.22 4.48 -10.61
CA ASP A 10 15.35 5.41 -9.49
C ASP A 10 13.98 5.84 -8.92
N THR A 11 12.89 5.36 -9.51
CA THR A 11 11.53 5.65 -9.04
C THR A 11 11.23 4.79 -7.82
N VAL A 12 10.81 5.36 -6.70
CA VAL A 12 10.37 4.57 -5.54
C VAL A 12 8.89 4.21 -5.72
N THR A 13 8.53 2.93 -5.61
CA THR A 13 7.12 2.53 -5.56
C THR A 13 6.67 2.45 -4.11
N ALA A 14 5.61 3.15 -3.77
CA ALA A 14 5.13 3.27 -2.40
C ALA A 14 3.62 3.01 -2.33
N GLY A 15 3.16 2.26 -1.32
CA GLY A 15 1.75 1.90 -1.18
C GLY A 15 1.46 0.94 -0.02
N HIS A 16 0.30 0.30 -0.06
CA HIS A 16 -0.16 -0.62 0.97
C HIS A 16 -0.58 -1.96 0.35
N GLY A 17 0.19 -3.02 0.60
CA GLY A 17 -0.07 -4.35 0.04
C GLY A 17 0.26 -4.49 -1.45
N LEU A 18 1.36 -3.88 -1.89
CA LEU A 18 1.73 -3.71 -3.30
C LEU A 18 2.06 -5.02 -4.04
N GLU A 19 2.25 -6.11 -3.31
CA GLU A 19 2.54 -7.44 -3.86
C GLU A 19 1.57 -7.84 -4.98
N ASN A 20 0.27 -7.70 -4.72
CA ASN A 20 -0.77 -8.07 -5.67
C ASN A 20 -0.79 -7.14 -6.90
N ASP A 21 -0.60 -5.84 -6.68
CA ASP A 21 -0.60 -4.83 -7.75
C ASP A 21 0.59 -4.99 -8.69
N LEU A 22 1.78 -5.24 -8.13
CA LEU A 22 3.01 -5.48 -8.89
C LEU A 22 2.93 -6.78 -9.68
N CYS A 23 2.38 -7.84 -9.07
CA CYS A 23 2.19 -9.13 -9.72
C CYS A 23 1.19 -9.04 -10.88
N ALA A 24 0.05 -8.37 -10.68
CA ALA A 24 -0.94 -8.12 -11.73
C ALA A 24 -0.38 -7.26 -12.87
N SER A 25 0.46 -6.28 -12.54
CA SER A 25 1.11 -5.40 -13.51
C SER A 25 2.31 -6.04 -14.21
N ARG A 26 2.74 -7.23 -13.76
CA ARG A 26 3.97 -7.92 -14.21
C ARG A 26 5.21 -7.03 -14.12
N LEU A 27 5.24 -6.17 -13.10
CA LEU A 27 6.36 -5.27 -12.83
C LEU A 27 7.24 -5.90 -11.76
N ILE A 28 8.53 -6.01 -12.05
CA ILE A 28 9.54 -6.37 -11.07
C ILE A 28 10.34 -5.12 -10.74
N HIS A 29 10.19 -4.64 -9.52
CA HIS A 29 10.96 -3.50 -9.02
C HIS A 29 11.82 -3.93 -7.84
N HIS A 30 13.13 -3.88 -8.01
CA HIS A 30 14.07 -4.65 -7.18
C HIS A 30 14.61 -3.91 -5.95
N ARG A 31 14.54 -2.58 -5.92
CA ARG A 31 15.25 -1.80 -4.88
C ARG A 31 14.32 -1.04 -3.94
N ASP A 32 13.45 -0.21 -4.47
CA ASP A 32 12.81 0.82 -3.65
C ASP A 32 11.29 0.63 -3.62
N VAL A 33 10.85 -0.35 -2.82
CA VAL A 33 9.43 -0.60 -2.54
C VAL A 33 9.12 -0.28 -1.08
N ALA A 34 8.37 0.79 -0.84
CA ALA A 34 7.87 1.17 0.47
C ALA A 34 6.44 0.65 0.67
N ASP A 35 6.30 -0.47 1.37
CA ASP A 35 4.99 -1.09 1.63
C ASP A 35 4.58 -0.94 3.11
N THR A 36 3.56 -0.12 3.36
CA THR A 36 3.01 0.09 4.71
C THR A 36 2.40 -1.16 5.32
N ALA A 37 1.97 -2.15 4.53
CA ALA A 37 1.46 -3.42 5.05
C ALA A 37 2.57 -4.29 5.68
N ILE A 38 3.84 -4.02 5.34
CA ILE A 38 5.02 -4.67 5.93
C ILE A 38 5.53 -3.86 7.14
N ILE A 39 5.38 -2.53 7.12
CA ILE A 39 5.79 -1.65 8.22
C ILE A 39 4.81 -1.78 9.39
N PHE A 40 3.51 -1.70 9.10
CA PHE A 40 2.44 -1.86 10.08
C PHE A 40 1.96 -3.31 10.08
N VAL A 41 2.57 -4.13 10.93
CA VAL A 41 2.19 -5.53 11.11
C VAL A 41 1.40 -5.69 12.41
N LYS A 42 0.27 -6.38 12.31
CA LYS A 42 -0.46 -6.86 13.49
C LYS A 42 0.19 -8.15 13.96
N VAL A 43 0.74 -8.15 15.17
CA VAL A 43 1.10 -9.38 15.87
C VAL A 43 -0.18 -9.95 16.47
N ALA A 44 -0.66 -11.05 15.88
CA ALA A 44 -1.80 -11.80 16.38
C ALA A 44 -1.33 -12.89 17.38
N GLY A 45 -2.29 -13.61 17.97
CA GLY A 45 -1.99 -14.76 18.83
C GLY A 45 -1.10 -15.79 18.13
N ALA A 46 -0.41 -16.61 18.93
CA ALA A 46 0.55 -17.62 18.46
C ALA A 46 1.70 -17.10 17.57
N GLY A 47 1.96 -15.79 17.55
CA GLY A 47 3.07 -15.19 16.80
C GLY A 47 2.79 -14.99 15.31
N ALA A 48 1.54 -15.17 14.85
CA ALA A 48 1.16 -14.90 13.47
C ALA A 48 1.25 -13.39 13.17
N ARG A 49 1.81 -13.06 12.01
CA ARG A 49 1.93 -11.68 11.51
C ARG A 49 0.89 -11.45 10.41
N ASN A 50 -0.12 -10.64 10.71
CA ASN A 50 -1.15 -10.25 9.75
C ASN A 50 -0.94 -8.81 9.30
N LYS A 51 -1.18 -8.54 8.01
CA LYS A 51 -1.22 -7.18 7.47
C LYS A 51 -2.44 -6.45 8.07
N TYR A 52 -2.30 -5.19 8.50
CA TYR A 52 -3.49 -4.35 8.73
C TYR A 52 -4.15 -4.04 7.39
N ALA A 53 -5.46 -3.80 7.36
CA ALA A 53 -6.08 -3.18 6.20
C ALA A 53 -5.82 -1.66 6.24
N LEU A 54 -5.69 -1.01 5.07
CA LEU A 54 -5.47 0.45 5.00
C LEU A 54 -6.55 1.24 5.73
N LYS A 55 -7.81 0.81 5.65
CA LYS A 55 -8.94 1.42 6.37
C LYS A 55 -8.79 1.37 7.89
N ASP A 56 -8.18 0.31 8.41
CA ASP A 56 -7.95 0.16 9.85
C ASP A 56 -6.87 1.15 10.29
N LEU A 57 -5.78 1.26 9.52
CA LEU A 57 -4.72 2.24 9.76
C LEU A 57 -5.23 3.68 9.67
N ALA A 58 -6.04 3.99 8.65
CA ALA A 58 -6.67 5.30 8.49
C ALA A 58 -7.57 5.64 9.68
N SER A 59 -8.34 4.67 10.18
CA SER A 59 -9.17 4.87 11.35
C SER A 59 -8.34 5.06 12.62
N MET A 60 -7.26 4.29 12.80
CA MET A 60 -6.43 4.32 14.01
C MET A 60 -5.58 5.59 14.12
N TYR A 61 -4.91 5.97 13.03
CA TYR A 61 -3.90 7.04 13.05
C TYR A 61 -4.46 8.38 12.53
N LEU A 62 -5.36 8.35 11.55
CA LEU A 62 -5.90 9.56 10.92
C LEU A 62 -7.32 9.90 11.38
N ARG A 63 -7.96 9.03 12.19
CA ARG A 63 -9.38 9.14 12.59
C ARG A 63 -10.32 9.30 11.39
N ARG A 64 -9.95 8.70 10.25
CA ARG A 64 -10.68 8.81 8.98
C ARG A 64 -11.31 7.48 8.61
N SER A 65 -12.55 7.55 8.14
CA SER A 65 -13.23 6.41 7.53
C SER A 65 -13.12 6.52 6.01
N ILE A 66 -12.57 5.49 5.37
CA ILE A 66 -12.29 5.45 3.92
C ILE A 66 -12.93 4.19 3.31
N GLN A 67 -13.07 4.14 1.99
CA GLN A 67 -13.64 2.99 1.28
C GLN A 67 -15.09 2.65 1.70
N ASN A 68 -15.88 3.65 2.11
CA ASN A 68 -17.29 3.48 2.52
C ASN A 68 -18.27 3.24 1.35
N GLY A 69 -17.77 3.04 0.13
CA GLY A 69 -18.56 2.91 -1.09
C GLY A 69 -17.71 2.30 -2.21
N ALA A 70 -17.87 2.78 -3.44
CA ALA A 70 -17.01 2.36 -4.54
C ALA A 70 -15.55 2.75 -4.24
N HIS A 71 -14.66 1.75 -4.29
CA HIS A 71 -13.26 1.92 -3.99
C HIS A 71 -12.56 2.82 -5.03
N SER A 72 -11.71 3.75 -4.58
CA SER A 72 -10.92 4.62 -5.46
C SER A 72 -9.44 4.50 -5.10
N GLY A 73 -8.62 4.01 -6.04
CA GLY A 73 -7.17 3.93 -5.84
C GLY A 73 -6.52 5.29 -5.57
N GLY A 74 -7.14 6.40 -6.00
CA GLY A 74 -6.66 7.75 -5.71
C GLY A 74 -6.96 8.20 -4.27
N GLU A 75 -8.03 7.71 -3.64
CA GLU A 75 -8.25 7.91 -2.20
C GLU A 75 -7.20 7.14 -1.40
N ASP A 76 -7.00 5.87 -1.76
CA ASP A 76 -6.04 4.98 -1.11
C ASP A 76 -4.61 5.51 -1.16
N ALA A 77 -4.16 5.99 -2.32
CA ALA A 77 -2.82 6.58 -2.46
C ALA A 77 -2.60 7.81 -1.57
N LYS A 78 -3.64 8.63 -1.38
CA LYS A 78 -3.57 9.81 -0.49
C LYS A 78 -3.52 9.40 0.97
N VAL A 79 -4.38 8.47 1.37
CA VAL A 79 -4.45 7.99 2.76
C VAL A 79 -3.16 7.27 3.14
N PHE A 80 -2.59 6.50 2.22
CA PHE A 80 -1.25 5.94 2.36
C PHE A 80 -0.22 7.03 2.64
N ALA A 81 -0.17 8.08 1.81
CA ALA A 81 0.78 9.17 1.97
C ALA A 81 0.59 9.94 3.29
N ASP A 82 -0.64 10.05 3.78
CA ASP A 82 -0.94 10.69 5.06
C ASP A 82 -0.48 9.85 6.28
N LEU A 83 -0.23 8.54 6.12
CA LEU A 83 0.20 7.63 7.20
C LEU A 83 1.72 7.60 7.45
N ILE A 84 2.53 8.17 6.55
CA ILE A 84 4.01 8.17 6.57
C ILE A 84 4.55 9.59 6.62
#